data_AF-A0A933LK19-F1
#
_entry.id   AF-A0A933LK19-F1
#
_cell.length_a   1.000
_cell.length_b   1.000
_cell.length_c   1.000
_cell.angle_alpha   90.00
_cell.angle_beta   90.00
_cell.angle_gamma   90.00
#
_symmetry.space_group_name_H-M   'P 1'
#
loop_
_entity.id
_entity.type
_entity.pdbx_description
1 polymer ?
#
loop_
_entity_poly.entity_id
_entity_poly.type
_entity_poly.pdbx_seq_one_letter_code
_entity_poly.pdbx_strand_id
1 'polypeptide(L)'
;MTVSLRNAILEGAPDGAVAAAVSSAVAELFERDAFLLQVDANERSITHCLAVHLASSFSDWNVDCEYNRDGFDPKMLYGPGGAENPNETNGSRVYPDIIVHHRGKPENLLVIEVKKSTSNRADDADIAKLQALRQQLGYQYGLFLRFGSGTATPTLEKIVWT
;
A
#
# COMPACT_ATOMS: atom_id res chain seq x y z
N MET A 1 10.92 0.17 17.42
CA MET A 1 10.67 -0.96 16.50
C MET A 1 11.48 -2.17 16.93
N THR A 2 10.86 -3.33 17.13
CA THR A 2 11.60 -4.58 17.34
C THR A 2 12.31 -4.97 16.04
N VAL A 3 13.61 -5.27 16.12
CA VAL A 3 14.52 -5.60 15.00
C VAL A 3 13.92 -6.59 14.00
N SER A 4 13.05 -7.49 14.47
CA SER A 4 12.32 -8.49 13.67
C SER A 4 11.45 -7.91 12.54
N LEU A 5 10.71 -6.82 12.78
CA LEU A 5 9.77 -6.27 11.78
C LEU A 5 10.48 -5.51 10.67
N ARG A 6 11.52 -4.75 11.02
CA ARG A 6 12.40 -4.10 10.04
C ARG A 6 13.02 -5.14 9.11
N ASN A 7 13.51 -6.24 9.67
CA ASN A 7 14.10 -7.32 8.87
C ASN A 7 13.06 -7.97 7.96
N ALA A 8 11.83 -8.22 8.43
CA ALA A 8 10.77 -8.79 7.59
C ALA A 8 10.41 -7.91 6.38
N ILE A 9 10.37 -6.58 6.54
CA ILE A 9 10.15 -5.66 5.42
C ILE A 9 11.33 -5.71 4.43
N LEU A 10 12.57 -5.73 4.94
CA LEU A 10 13.78 -5.71 4.13
C LEU A 10 14.05 -7.03 3.40
N GLU A 11 13.88 -8.17 4.06
CA GLU A 11 14.20 -9.50 3.53
C GLU A 11 13.23 -9.96 2.44
N GLY A 12 11.98 -9.52 2.49
CA GLY A 12 10.98 -9.83 1.46
C GLY A 12 11.02 -8.90 0.25
N ALA A 13 11.81 -7.82 0.30
CA ALA A 13 11.73 -6.77 -0.70
C ALA A 13 12.65 -7.01 -1.91
N PRO A 14 12.18 -6.68 -3.12
CA PRO A 14 12.98 -6.78 -4.34
C PRO A 14 14.07 -5.69 -4.48
N ASP A 15 13.96 -4.56 -3.77
CA ASP A 15 14.94 -3.47 -3.74
C ASP A 15 15.13 -2.93 -2.31
N GLY A 16 16.39 -2.75 -1.90
CA GLY A 16 16.73 -2.37 -0.54
C GLY A 16 16.40 -0.92 -0.17
N ALA A 17 16.41 0.01 -1.13
CA ALA A 17 16.11 1.42 -0.86
C ALA A 17 14.61 1.63 -0.65
N VAL A 18 13.77 1.04 -1.51
CA VAL A 18 12.30 1.09 -1.35
C VAL A 18 11.88 0.45 -0.03
N ALA A 19 12.46 -0.70 0.29
CA ALA A 19 12.19 -1.40 1.54
C ALA A 19 12.61 -0.61 2.78
N ALA A 20 13.77 0.05 2.72
CA ALA A 20 14.24 0.92 3.80
C ALA A 20 13.31 2.11 4.02
N ALA A 21 12.85 2.76 2.94
CA ALA A 21 11.89 3.86 2.99
C ALA A 21 10.56 3.41 3.63
N VAL A 22 10.01 2.28 3.19
CA VAL A 22 8.79 1.70 3.79
C VAL A 22 8.99 1.36 5.26
N SER A 23 10.11 0.70 5.60
CA SER A 23 10.41 0.36 6.99
C SER A 23 10.52 1.61 7.86
N SER A 24 11.13 2.68 7.35
CA SER A 24 11.23 3.95 8.06
C SER A 24 9.85 4.57 8.27
N ALA A 25 9.02 4.63 7.22
CA ALA A 25 7.69 5.20 7.30
C ALA A 25 6.76 4.45 8.27
N VAL A 26 6.84 3.10 8.30
CA VAL A 26 6.11 2.30 9.30
C VAL A 26 6.63 2.56 10.71
N ALA A 27 7.94 2.80 10.89
CA ALA A 27 8.52 3.15 12.18
C ALA A 27 7.93 4.45 12.70
N GLU A 28 7.89 5.47 11.84
CA GLU A 28 7.36 6.78 12.17
C GLU A 28 5.85 6.72 12.44
N LEU A 29 5.08 5.93 11.69
CA LEU A 29 3.66 5.69 11.97
C LEU A 29 3.46 5.11 13.38
N PHE A 30 4.27 4.12 13.77
CA PHE A 30 4.19 3.52 15.11
C PHE A 30 4.70 4.43 16.23
N GLU A 31 5.62 5.34 15.93
CA GLU A 31 6.19 6.23 16.94
C GLU A 31 5.31 7.48 17.15
N ARG A 32 4.81 8.06 16.06
CA ARG A 32 4.14 9.37 16.06
C ARG A 32 2.62 9.27 15.98
N ASP A 33 2.10 8.22 15.35
CA ASP A 33 0.67 8.06 15.05
C ASP A 33 0.07 6.75 15.60
N ALA A 34 0.74 6.12 16.58
CA ALA A 34 0.33 4.87 17.22
C ALA A 34 -1.14 4.88 17.66
N PHE A 35 -1.61 6.04 18.12
CA PHE A 35 -2.96 6.24 18.61
C PHE A 35 -4.02 5.84 17.58
N LEU A 36 -3.80 6.06 16.29
CA LEU A 36 -4.74 5.66 15.22
C LEU A 36 -4.98 4.15 15.24
N LEU A 37 -3.94 3.36 15.45
CA LEU A 37 -4.03 1.90 15.52
C LEU A 37 -4.62 1.44 16.85
N GLN A 38 -4.26 2.12 17.95
CA GLN A 38 -4.77 1.81 19.30
C GLN A 38 -6.29 1.97 19.41
N VAL A 39 -6.85 3.01 18.80
CA VAL A 39 -8.30 3.29 18.83
C VAL A 39 -9.07 2.65 17.67
N ASP A 40 -8.42 1.75 16.92
CA ASP A 40 -9.01 1.11 15.75
C ASP A 40 -9.58 2.10 14.73
N ALA A 41 -8.89 3.23 14.51
CA ALA A 41 -9.29 4.26 13.56
C ALA A 41 -9.47 3.68 12.14
N ASN A 42 -10.20 4.40 11.29
CA ASN A 42 -10.44 3.96 9.93
C ASN A 42 -9.11 3.81 9.14
N GLU A 43 -9.05 2.81 8.26
CA GLU A 43 -7.89 2.55 7.40
C GLU A 43 -7.43 3.80 6.66
N ARG A 44 -8.34 4.66 6.18
CA ARG A 44 -7.97 5.92 5.50
C ARG A 44 -7.11 6.85 6.33
N SER A 45 -7.35 6.94 7.64
CA SER A 45 -6.55 7.79 8.53
C SER A 45 -5.14 7.23 8.70
N ILE A 46 -5.01 5.90 8.81
CA ILE A 46 -3.72 5.21 8.92
C ILE A 46 -2.94 5.33 7.60
N THR A 47 -3.62 5.07 6.48
CA THR A 47 -3.09 5.21 5.12
C THR A 47 -2.57 6.63 4.86
N HIS A 48 -3.33 7.65 5.26
CA HIS A 48 -2.88 9.04 5.14
C HIS A 48 -1.59 9.30 5.92
N CYS A 49 -1.52 8.98 7.22
CA CYS A 49 -0.31 9.21 8.01
C CYS A 49 0.88 8.41 7.48
N LEU A 50 0.67 7.17 7.06
CA LEU A 50 1.72 6.36 6.43
C LEU A 50 2.24 7.02 5.14
N ALA A 51 1.35 7.55 4.29
CA ALA A 51 1.73 8.25 3.07
C ALA A 51 2.54 9.54 3.36
N VAL A 52 2.18 10.28 4.41
CA VAL A 52 2.95 11.45 4.87
C VAL A 52 4.39 11.07 5.23
N HIS A 53 4.57 9.98 5.99
CA HIS A 53 5.91 9.52 6.36
C HIS A 53 6.69 8.97 5.17
N LEU A 54 6.03 8.27 4.25
CA LEU A 54 6.64 7.78 3.00
C LEU A 54 7.15 8.94 2.13
N ALA A 55 6.37 10.03 2.00
CA ALA A 55 6.73 11.17 1.16
C ALA A 55 8.09 11.77 1.52
N SER A 56 8.49 11.74 2.80
CA SER A 56 9.80 12.22 3.25
C SER A 56 10.98 11.43 2.67
N SER A 57 10.76 10.14 2.35
CA SER A 57 11.80 9.22 1.83
C SER A 57 11.83 9.13 0.31
N PHE A 58 10.81 9.66 -0.37
CA PHE A 58 10.65 9.61 -1.83
C PHE A 58 10.61 11.03 -2.42
N SER A 59 11.65 11.83 -2.17
CA SER A 59 11.70 13.26 -2.53
C SER A 59 11.53 13.56 -4.02
N ASP A 60 11.94 12.64 -4.90
CA ASP A 60 11.78 12.80 -6.34
C ASP A 60 10.42 12.31 -6.84
N TRP A 61 9.67 11.55 -6.03
CA TRP A 61 8.39 10.97 -6.44
C TRP A 61 7.21 11.70 -5.80
N ASN A 62 6.02 11.45 -6.33
CA ASN A 62 4.78 11.80 -5.66
C ASN A 62 4.29 10.61 -4.85
N VAL A 63 3.84 10.86 -3.63
CA VAL A 63 3.16 9.87 -2.78
C VAL A 63 1.71 10.34 -2.60
N ASP A 64 0.77 9.56 -3.13
CA ASP A 64 -0.65 9.92 -3.14
C ASP A 64 -1.53 8.78 -2.61
N CYS A 65 -2.54 9.15 -1.83
CA CYS A 65 -3.60 8.21 -1.41
C CYS A 65 -4.74 8.19 -2.42
N GLU A 66 -5.32 7.01 -2.67
CA GLU A 66 -6.52 6.82 -3.50
C GLU A 66 -6.43 7.49 -4.90
N TYR A 67 -5.21 7.68 -5.44
CA TYR A 67 -5.01 8.40 -6.70
C TYR A 67 -5.54 7.59 -7.89
N ASN A 68 -6.60 8.12 -8.50
CA ASN A 68 -7.44 7.38 -9.43
C ASN A 68 -7.18 7.74 -10.90
N ARG A 69 -5.97 8.23 -11.24
CA ARG A 69 -5.62 8.59 -12.62
C ARG A 69 -4.45 7.78 -13.14
N ASP A 70 -4.50 7.48 -14.43
CA ASP A 70 -3.39 6.99 -15.23
C ASP A 70 -3.21 7.97 -16.40
N GLY A 71 -2.20 8.84 -16.29
CA GLY A 71 -2.16 10.07 -17.10
C GLY A 71 -3.41 10.93 -16.87
N PHE A 72 -4.19 11.15 -17.94
CA PHE A 72 -5.46 11.90 -17.89
C PHE A 72 -6.69 10.99 -17.74
N ASP A 73 -6.52 9.69 -17.93
CA ASP A 73 -7.61 8.72 -17.92
C ASP A 73 -7.91 8.25 -16.49
N PRO A 74 -9.14 7.77 -16.21
CA PRO A 74 -9.40 7.04 -14.98
C PRO A 74 -8.48 5.83 -14.87
N LYS A 75 -7.98 5.55 -13.67
CA LYS A 75 -7.20 4.35 -13.39
C LYS A 75 -8.13 3.13 -13.41
N MET A 76 -7.88 2.22 -14.34
CA MET A 76 -8.70 1.03 -14.57
C MET A 76 -7.87 -0.24 -14.45
N LEU A 77 -8.49 -1.32 -13.99
CA LEU A 77 -7.98 -2.69 -14.15
C LEU A 77 -8.98 -3.53 -14.93
N TYR A 78 -8.48 -4.42 -15.77
CA TYR A 78 -9.28 -5.29 -16.62
C TYR A 78 -9.08 -6.76 -16.21
N GLY A 79 -10.18 -7.52 -16.14
CA GLY A 79 -10.14 -8.94 -15.78
C GLY A 79 -9.80 -9.20 -14.29
N PRO A 80 -9.23 -10.37 -13.96
CA PRO A 80 -8.93 -10.77 -12.59
C PRO A 80 -8.06 -9.75 -11.84
N GLY A 81 -8.41 -9.47 -10.57
CA GLY A 81 -7.74 -8.46 -9.73
C GLY A 81 -8.30 -7.04 -9.88
N GLY A 82 -9.06 -6.76 -10.96
CA GLY A 82 -9.76 -5.50 -11.16
C GLY A 82 -11.28 -5.64 -11.13
N ALA A 83 -11.82 -6.64 -11.81
CA ALA A 83 -13.25 -6.82 -11.96
C ALA A 83 -13.87 -7.49 -10.72
N GLU A 84 -14.96 -6.93 -10.19
CA GLU A 84 -15.81 -7.64 -9.22
C GLU A 84 -16.42 -8.89 -9.85
N ASN A 85 -16.58 -8.88 -11.18
CA ASN A 85 -16.99 -10.01 -11.99
C ASN A 85 -15.92 -10.34 -13.06
N PRO A 86 -15.26 -11.50 -13.03
CA PRO A 86 -14.21 -11.86 -13.98
C PRO A 86 -14.66 -11.95 -15.45
N ASN A 87 -15.97 -11.93 -15.72
CA ASN A 87 -16.53 -11.89 -17.08
C ASN A 87 -16.81 -10.46 -17.58
N GLU A 88 -16.58 -9.42 -16.77
CA GLU A 88 -16.72 -8.03 -17.21
C GLU A 88 -15.48 -7.55 -17.98
N THR A 89 -15.71 -7.15 -19.22
CA THR A 89 -14.66 -6.66 -20.14
C THR A 89 -14.45 -5.14 -20.07
N ASN A 90 -15.36 -4.39 -19.43
CA ASN A 90 -15.31 -2.93 -19.39
C ASN A 90 -14.30 -2.35 -18.37
N GLY A 91 -13.65 -3.22 -17.58
CA GLY A 91 -12.70 -2.83 -16.55
C GLY A 91 -13.36 -2.14 -15.35
N SER A 92 -12.67 -2.14 -14.22
CA SER A 92 -13.10 -1.49 -12.99
C SER A 92 -12.21 -0.32 -12.65
N ARG A 93 -12.82 0.76 -12.16
CA ARG A 93 -12.07 1.85 -11.53
C ARG A 93 -11.42 1.36 -10.26
N VAL A 94 -10.15 1.71 -10.08
CA VAL A 94 -9.39 1.33 -8.88
C VAL A 94 -8.80 2.55 -8.19
N TYR A 95 -8.68 2.42 -6.87
CA TYR A 95 -8.22 3.46 -5.95
C TYR A 95 -7.26 2.80 -4.98
N PRO A 96 -5.98 2.60 -5.36
CA PRO A 96 -5.02 1.98 -4.47
C PRO A 96 -4.81 2.85 -3.24
N ASP A 97 -4.59 2.24 -2.07
CA ASP A 97 -4.52 2.98 -0.81
C ASP A 97 -3.39 4.01 -0.80
N ILE A 98 -2.19 3.62 -1.23
CA ILE A 98 -1.04 4.52 -1.40
C ILE A 98 -0.30 4.16 -2.68
N ILE A 99 0.13 5.16 -3.45
CA ILE A 99 1.02 4.98 -4.59
C ILE A 99 2.23 5.91 -4.51
N VAL A 100 3.38 5.43 -4.99
CA VAL A 100 4.59 6.20 -5.25
C VAL A 100 4.79 6.22 -6.76
N HIS A 101 4.63 7.40 -7.37
CA HIS A 101 4.52 7.56 -8.83
C HIS A 101 4.89 8.98 -9.26
N HIS A 102 4.91 9.24 -10.56
CA HIS A 102 4.95 10.60 -11.09
C HIS A 102 3.61 10.97 -11.73
N ARG A 103 2.95 12.00 -11.19
CA ARG A 103 1.66 12.48 -11.73
C ARG A 103 1.79 12.89 -13.19
N GLY A 104 0.87 12.43 -14.03
CA GLY A 104 0.84 12.75 -15.47
C GLY A 104 1.89 12.01 -16.31
N LYS A 105 2.66 11.10 -15.72
CA LYS A 105 3.66 10.26 -16.40
C LYS A 105 3.32 8.77 -16.20
N PRO A 106 3.87 7.86 -17.03
CA PRO A 106 3.67 6.41 -16.88
C PRO A 106 4.59 5.78 -15.81
N GLU A 107 5.42 6.58 -15.13
CA GLU A 107 6.41 6.10 -14.15
C GLU A 107 5.73 5.78 -12.81
N ASN A 108 5.58 4.48 -12.52
CA ASN A 108 4.96 3.95 -11.32
C ASN A 108 5.95 3.08 -10.53
N LEU A 109 6.32 3.50 -9.31
CA LEU A 109 7.32 2.79 -8.50
C LEU A 109 6.68 1.74 -7.59
N LEU A 110 5.84 2.17 -6.66
CA LEU A 110 5.31 1.34 -5.59
C LEU A 110 3.81 1.57 -5.45
N VAL A 111 3.06 0.48 -5.29
CA VAL A 111 1.66 0.53 -4.86
C VAL A 111 1.49 -0.27 -3.58
N ILE A 112 0.75 0.29 -2.62
CA ILE A 112 0.54 -0.28 -1.30
C ILE A 112 -0.95 -0.44 -1.04
N GLU A 113 -1.35 -1.61 -0.55
CA GLU A 113 -2.68 -1.86 0.04
C GLU A 113 -2.52 -2.09 1.54
N VAL A 114 -3.37 -1.44 2.33
CA VAL A 114 -3.31 -1.43 3.79
C VAL A 114 -4.57 -2.05 4.36
N LYS A 115 -4.39 -2.94 5.33
CA LYS A 115 -5.47 -3.53 6.13
C LYS A 115 -5.21 -3.42 7.62
N LYS A 116 -6.30 -3.49 8.38
CA LYS A 116 -6.26 -3.74 9.83
C LYS A 116 -6.66 -5.18 10.18
N SER A 117 -6.22 -5.67 11.33
CA SER A 117 -6.61 -6.97 11.88
C SER A 117 -8.12 -7.12 12.06
N THR A 118 -8.83 -6.02 12.33
CA THR A 118 -10.29 -5.96 12.47
C THR A 118 -11.05 -6.00 11.13
N SER A 119 -10.36 -5.96 9.99
CA SER A 119 -10.99 -6.07 8.66
C SER A 119 -11.26 -7.53 8.28
N ASN A 120 -12.55 -7.86 8.15
CA ASN A 120 -13.08 -9.21 7.85
C ASN A 120 -12.93 -9.66 6.38
N ARG A 121 -12.29 -8.86 5.52
CA ARG A 121 -12.07 -9.23 4.12
C ARG A 121 -10.79 -10.07 3.97
N ALA A 122 -10.84 -11.05 3.08
CA ALA A 122 -9.69 -11.89 2.75
C ALA A 122 -8.62 -11.09 2.01
N ASP A 123 -7.34 -11.32 2.36
CA ASP A 123 -6.19 -10.63 1.79
C ASP A 123 -5.95 -10.95 0.31
N ASP A 124 -6.38 -12.13 -0.15
CA ASP A 124 -6.04 -12.65 -1.47
C ASP A 124 -6.55 -11.74 -2.60
N ALA A 125 -7.69 -11.08 -2.39
CA ALA A 125 -8.23 -10.13 -3.37
C ALA A 125 -7.35 -8.88 -3.50
N ASP A 126 -6.82 -8.35 -2.40
CA ASP A 126 -5.94 -7.18 -2.42
C ASP A 126 -4.56 -7.55 -2.96
N ILE A 127 -4.04 -8.75 -2.65
CA ILE A 127 -2.80 -9.27 -3.24
C ILE A 127 -2.95 -9.48 -4.76
N ALA A 128 -4.07 -10.03 -5.21
CA ALA A 128 -4.36 -10.18 -6.65
C ALA A 128 -4.50 -8.82 -7.35
N LYS A 129 -5.11 -7.83 -6.68
CA LYS A 129 -5.18 -6.45 -7.18
C LYS A 129 -3.79 -5.83 -7.33
N LEU A 130 -2.90 -5.99 -6.35
CA LEU A 130 -1.51 -5.54 -6.44
C LEU A 130 -0.79 -6.16 -7.64
N GLN A 131 -0.92 -7.47 -7.85
CA GLN A 131 -0.34 -8.14 -9.02
C GLN A 131 -0.89 -7.59 -10.34
N ALA A 132 -2.20 -7.34 -10.42
CA ALA A 132 -2.83 -6.77 -11.60
C ALA A 132 -2.37 -5.32 -11.86
N LEU A 133 -2.25 -4.48 -10.83
CA LEU A 133 -1.71 -3.12 -10.93
C LEU A 133 -0.29 -3.11 -11.49
N ARG A 134 0.57 -4.05 -11.05
CA ARG A 134 1.93 -4.19 -11.59
C ARG A 134 1.93 -4.62 -13.05
N GLN A 135 1.15 -5.64 -13.38
CA GLN A 135 1.10 -6.21 -14.73
C GLN A 135 0.48 -5.25 -15.76
N GLN A 136 -0.55 -4.50 -15.37
CA GLN A 136 -1.34 -3.69 -16.29
C GLN A 136 -0.93 -2.21 -16.29
N LEU A 137 -0.50 -1.67 -15.14
CA LEU A 137 -0.19 -0.24 -14.98
C LEU A 137 1.30 0.02 -14.70
N GLY A 138 2.14 -1.01 -14.76
CA GLY A 138 3.59 -0.85 -14.72
C GLY A 138 4.18 -0.44 -13.38
N TYR A 139 3.49 -0.69 -12.26
CA TYR A 139 4.11 -0.56 -10.94
C TYR A 139 5.25 -1.56 -10.80
N GLN A 140 6.43 -1.09 -10.40
CA GLN A 140 7.59 -1.97 -10.20
C GLN A 140 7.38 -2.91 -9.00
N TYR A 141 6.80 -2.38 -7.93
CA TYR A 141 6.60 -3.08 -6.67
C TYR A 141 5.16 -2.96 -6.18
N GLY A 142 4.63 -4.06 -5.66
CA GLY A 142 3.37 -4.08 -4.92
C GLY A 142 3.63 -4.52 -3.49
N LEU A 143 2.95 -3.90 -2.53
CA LEU A 143 3.13 -4.19 -1.12
C LEU A 143 1.78 -4.27 -0.41
N PHE A 144 1.53 -5.39 0.26
CA PHE A 144 0.41 -5.54 1.17
C PHE A 144 0.91 -5.43 2.62
N LEU A 145 0.26 -4.56 3.42
CA LEU A 145 0.53 -4.40 4.84
C LEU A 145 -0.74 -4.64 5.66
N ARG A 146 -0.66 -5.52 6.66
CA ARG A 146 -1.73 -5.69 7.66
C ARG A 146 -1.25 -5.28 9.03
N PHE A 147 -1.88 -4.26 9.61
CA PHE A 147 -1.59 -3.77 10.95
C PHE A 147 -2.51 -4.39 11.99
N GLY A 148 -1.96 -4.74 13.15
CA GLY A 148 -2.77 -5.02 14.32
C GLY A 148 -3.32 -3.73 14.92
N SER A 149 -4.63 -3.69 15.15
CA SER A 149 -5.34 -2.56 15.74
C SER A 149 -6.19 -2.97 16.94
N GLY A 150 -6.62 -1.99 17.74
CA GLY A 150 -7.45 -2.22 18.92
C GLY A 150 -6.69 -2.79 20.13
N THR A 151 -5.36 -2.72 20.12
CA THR A 151 -4.49 -3.10 21.24
C THR A 151 -3.59 -1.94 21.65
N ALA A 152 -3.05 -2.00 22.88
CA ALA A 152 -2.20 -0.92 23.39
C ALA A 152 -0.90 -0.74 22.59
N THR A 153 -0.39 -1.80 21.95
CA THR A 153 0.85 -1.78 21.18
C THR A 153 0.56 -2.16 19.74
N PRO A 154 0.68 -1.22 18.79
CA PRO A 154 0.49 -1.53 17.38
C PRO A 154 1.49 -2.59 16.88
N THR A 155 1.02 -3.45 15.99
CA THR A 155 1.85 -4.49 15.36
C THR A 155 1.70 -4.43 13.85
N LEU A 156 2.68 -4.98 13.15
CA LEU A 156 2.57 -5.28 11.73
C LEU A 156 2.47 -6.81 11.60
N GLU A 157 1.27 -7.30 11.31
CA GLU A 157 0.91 -8.72 11.37
C GLU A 157 1.22 -9.46 10.08
N LYS A 158 1.19 -8.77 8.93
CA LYS A 158 1.49 -9.37 7.64
C LYS A 158 2.14 -8.36 6.69
N ILE A 159 3.11 -8.86 5.94
CA ILE A 159 3.84 -8.14 4.89
C ILE A 159 3.92 -9.07 3.70
N VAL A 160 3.46 -8.62 2.53
CA VAL A 160 3.61 -9.37 1.28
C VAL A 160 4.09 -8.42 0.20
N TRP A 161 5.31 -8.62 -0.28
CA TRP A 161 5.78 -8.02 -1.51
C TRP A 161 5.30 -8.86 -2.69
N THR A 162 4.79 -8.19 -3.73
CA THR A 162 4.50 -8.80 -5.02
C THR A 162 5.48 -8.27 -6.02
#